data_AF-A0A2S5R709-F1
#
_entry.id   AF-A0A2S5R709-F1
#
_cell.length_a   1.000
_cell.length_b   1.000
_cell.length_c   1.000
_cell.angle_alpha   90.00
_cell.angle_beta   90.00
_cell.angle_gamma   90.00
#
_symmetry.space_group_name_H-M   'P 1'
#
loop_
_entity.id
_entity.type
_entity.pdbx_description
1 polymer ?
#
loop_
_entity_poly.entity_id
_entity_poly.type
_entity_poly.pdbx_seq_one_letter_code
_entity_poly.pdbx_strand_id
1 'polypeptide(L)'
;MPLHLPDFNIWAQGNLITGLIKQRLISLRITDEAGITSDSVEICLDDRDSLIEMPSSGSKLQVHLGYIETGLVSMGLYIVDEVTLEDHPQVMKIKGHAADLKASFKS
;
A
#
# COMPACT_ATOMS: atom_id res chain seq x y z
N MET A 1 7.12 -12.31 -25.91
CA MET A 1 7.40 -11.91 -24.52
C MET A 1 6.32 -12.53 -23.65
N PRO A 2 6.64 -13.20 -22.53
CA PRO A 2 5.61 -13.64 -21.60
C PRO A 2 4.88 -12.42 -21.04
N LEU A 3 3.55 -12.55 -20.88
CA LEU A 3 2.76 -11.55 -20.17
C LEU A 3 3.09 -11.70 -18.68
N HIS A 4 3.59 -10.64 -18.06
CA HIS A 4 3.78 -10.58 -16.62
C HIS A 4 2.56 -9.90 -16.02
N LEU A 5 1.75 -10.65 -15.26
CA LEU A 5 0.53 -10.14 -14.66
C LEU A 5 0.87 -9.57 -13.27
N PRO A 6 0.90 -8.24 -13.09
CA PRO A 6 1.23 -7.64 -11.79
C PRO A 6 0.16 -8.01 -10.76
N ASP A 7 0.60 -8.29 -9.55
CA ASP A 7 -0.27 -8.56 -8.42
C ASP A 7 0.30 -7.95 -7.15
N PHE A 8 -0.54 -7.86 -6.11
CA PHE A 8 -0.17 -7.25 -4.85
C PHE A 8 -0.93 -7.86 -3.69
N ASN A 9 -0.37 -7.72 -2.48
CA ASN A 9 -1.09 -7.97 -1.25
C ASN A 9 -0.92 -6.82 -0.27
N ILE A 10 -2.04 -6.33 0.27
CA ILE A 10 -2.06 -5.34 1.35
C ILE A 10 -2.61 -5.99 2.60
N TRP A 11 -1.85 -5.87 3.69
CA TRP A 11 -2.32 -6.17 5.02
C TRP A 11 -2.48 -4.88 5.80
N ALA A 12 -3.62 -4.70 6.45
CA ALA A 12 -3.86 -3.59 7.37
C ALA A 12 -4.05 -4.14 8.78
N GLN A 13 -3.23 -3.70 9.72
CA GLN A 13 -3.26 -4.16 11.12
C GLN A 13 -3.24 -5.70 11.26
N GLY A 14 -2.48 -6.38 10.39
CA GLY A 14 -2.37 -7.85 10.38
C GLY A 14 -3.51 -8.60 9.69
N ASN A 15 -4.48 -7.89 9.10
CA ASN A 15 -5.56 -8.50 8.31
C ASN A 15 -5.30 -8.32 6.81
N LEU A 16 -5.44 -9.38 6.02
CA LEU A 16 -5.32 -9.31 4.56
C LEU A 16 -6.56 -8.62 3.98
N ILE A 17 -6.38 -7.41 3.45
CA ILE A 17 -7.49 -6.60 2.89
C ILE A 17 -7.52 -6.59 1.37
N THR A 18 -6.57 -7.23 0.69
CA THR A 18 -6.45 -7.23 -0.78
C THR A 18 -7.77 -7.52 -1.47
N GLY A 19 -8.52 -8.54 -1.03
CA GLY A 19 -9.80 -8.91 -1.64
C GLY A 19 -10.86 -7.80 -1.62
N LEU A 20 -10.80 -6.91 -0.62
CA LEU A 20 -11.73 -5.78 -0.47
C LEU A 20 -11.38 -4.61 -1.41
N ILE A 21 -10.08 -4.40 -1.65
CA ILE A 21 -9.59 -3.23 -2.38
C ILE A 21 -9.13 -3.52 -3.81
N LYS A 22 -8.97 -4.81 -4.20
CA LYS A 22 -8.35 -5.19 -5.48
C LYS A 22 -9.02 -4.59 -6.70
N GLN A 23 -10.35 -4.61 -6.74
CA GLN A 23 -11.13 -4.05 -7.85
C GLN A 23 -11.22 -2.52 -7.82
N ARG A 24 -10.81 -1.90 -6.71
CA ARG A 24 -10.86 -0.45 -6.48
C ARG A 24 -9.49 0.19 -6.60
N LEU A 25 -8.41 -0.58 -6.76
CA LEU A 25 -7.07 -0.02 -6.82
C LEU A 25 -6.90 0.81 -8.09
N ILE A 26 -6.69 2.12 -7.91
CA ILE A 26 -6.31 3.05 -8.97
C ILE A 26 -4.79 3.04 -9.13
N SER A 27 -4.06 3.16 -8.01
CA SER A 27 -2.60 3.11 -8.00
C SER A 27 -2.04 2.68 -6.65
N LEU A 28 -0.92 1.96 -6.70
CA LEU A 28 -0.08 1.65 -5.56
C LEU A 28 1.35 2.10 -5.91
N ARG A 29 1.90 3.03 -5.15
CA ARG A 29 3.24 3.58 -5.35
C ARG A 29 4.06 3.41 -4.09
N ILE A 30 5.28 2.93 -4.26
CA ILE A 30 6.31 2.93 -3.23
C ILE A 30 7.46 3.78 -3.75
N THR A 31 7.96 4.70 -2.94
CA THR A 31 9.12 5.53 -3.24
C THR A 31 10.21 5.20 -2.24
N ASP A 32 11.32 4.65 -2.74
CA ASP A 32 12.57 4.48 -2.00
C ASP A 32 13.27 5.85 -1.93
N GLU A 33 13.48 6.35 -0.73
CA GLU A 33 14.03 7.69 -0.49
C GLU A 33 15.49 7.59 -0.07
N ALA A 34 16.35 8.42 -0.69
CA ALA A 34 17.78 8.40 -0.38
C ALA A 34 18.10 9.20 0.90
N GLY A 35 19.06 8.71 1.69
CA GLY A 35 19.67 9.45 2.79
C GLY A 35 18.99 9.22 4.14
N ILE A 36 18.41 10.28 4.71
CA ILE A 36 17.77 10.25 6.05
C ILE A 36 16.24 10.26 6.00
N THR A 37 15.68 10.34 4.80
CA THR A 37 14.24 10.32 4.58
C THR A 37 13.77 8.87 4.52
N SER A 38 12.67 8.55 5.21
CA SER A 38 12.09 7.21 5.15
C SER A 38 11.35 7.00 3.83
N ASP A 39 11.37 5.76 3.33
CA ASP A 39 10.55 5.37 2.18
C ASP A 39 9.08 5.72 2.40
N SER A 40 8.34 5.93 1.33
CA SER A 40 6.92 6.26 1.38
C SER A 40 6.08 5.28 0.57
N VAL A 41 4.81 5.15 0.99
CA VAL A 41 3.77 4.44 0.25
C VAL A 41 2.59 5.35 0.01
N GLU A 42 2.00 5.23 -1.17
CA GLU A 42 0.77 5.90 -1.55
C GLU A 42 -0.17 4.88 -2.21
N ILE A 43 -1.40 4.76 -1.69
CA ILE A 43 -2.45 3.91 -2.22
C ILE A 43 -3.64 4.79 -2.58
N CYS A 44 -4.07 4.73 -3.84
CA CYS A 44 -5.26 5.42 -4.32
C CYS A 44 -6.33 4.39 -4.67
N LEU A 45 -7.52 4.55 -4.12
CA LEU A 45 -8.66 3.67 -4.29
C LEU A 45 -9.86 4.43 -4.83
N ASP A 46 -10.62 3.77 -5.69
CA ASP A 46 -11.95 4.20 -6.13
C ASP A 46 -12.96 3.98 -4.99
N ASP A 47 -13.46 5.09 -4.45
CA ASP A 47 -14.37 5.12 -3.31
C ASP A 47 -15.73 5.75 -3.66
N ARG A 48 -16.17 5.63 -4.92
CA ARG A 48 -17.43 6.22 -5.43
C ARG A 48 -18.71 5.81 -4.70
N ASP A 49 -18.68 4.73 -3.94
CA ASP A 49 -19.80 4.21 -3.16
C ASP A 49 -19.54 4.27 -1.63
N SER A 50 -18.43 4.87 -1.21
CA SER A 50 -18.03 5.03 0.19
C SER A 50 -18.04 3.72 1.00
N LEU A 51 -17.73 2.60 0.34
CA LEU A 51 -17.74 1.27 0.97
C LEU A 51 -16.40 0.87 1.59
N ILE A 52 -15.33 1.64 1.37
CA ILE A 52 -14.03 1.33 1.96
C ILE A 52 -13.96 1.92 3.37
N GLU A 53 -13.75 1.07 4.37
CA GLU A 53 -13.45 1.52 5.72
C GLU A 53 -12.06 2.17 5.76
N MET A 54 -12.00 3.41 6.23
CA MET A 54 -10.74 4.15 6.36
C MET A 54 -9.82 3.49 7.38
N PRO A 55 -8.57 3.15 7.02
CA PRO A 55 -7.58 2.85 8.05
C PRO A 55 -7.32 4.11 8.87
N SER A 56 -7.22 3.98 10.20
CA SER A 56 -6.88 5.13 11.05
C SER A 56 -5.41 5.51 10.83
N SER A 57 -5.09 6.81 10.90
CA SER A 57 -3.70 7.26 11.04
C SER A 57 -2.99 6.51 12.18
N GLY A 58 -1.73 6.15 11.97
CA GLY A 58 -0.95 5.27 12.85
C GLY A 58 -1.15 3.78 12.60
N SER A 59 -2.10 3.37 11.75
CA SER A 59 -2.28 1.96 11.39
C SER A 59 -1.09 1.43 10.60
N LYS A 60 -0.74 0.16 10.81
CA LYS A 60 0.30 -0.54 10.07
C LYS A 60 -0.23 -1.07 8.75
N LEU A 61 0.48 -0.79 7.66
CA LEU A 61 0.26 -1.35 6.33
C LEU A 61 1.47 -2.18 5.92
N GLN A 62 1.28 -3.47 5.66
CA GLN A 62 2.30 -4.31 5.05
C GLN A 62 1.98 -4.51 3.58
N VAL A 63 2.94 -4.17 2.72
CA VAL A 63 2.76 -4.16 1.26
C VAL A 63 3.62 -5.24 0.63
N HIS A 64 3.02 -6.02 -0.25
CA HIS A 64 3.74 -6.95 -1.11
C HIS A 64 3.40 -6.67 -2.56
N LEU A 65 4.39 -6.73 -3.43
CA LEU A 65 4.27 -6.55 -4.87
C LEU A 65 4.96 -7.69 -5.61
N GLY A 66 4.52 -7.96 -6.82
CA GLY A 66 5.17 -8.93 -7.68
C GLY A 66 4.32 -9.24 -8.90
N TYR A 67 4.52 -10.43 -9.44
CA TYR A 67 3.76 -10.94 -10.56
C TYR A 67 3.15 -12.28 -10.21
N ILE A 68 1.99 -12.61 -10.79
CA ILE A 68 1.30 -13.88 -10.53
C ILE A 68 2.23 -15.07 -10.81
N GLU A 69 3.08 -14.96 -11.83
CA GLU A 69 3.94 -16.05 -12.29
C GLU A 69 5.15 -16.29 -11.37
N THR A 70 5.63 -15.24 -10.68
CA THR A 70 6.84 -15.29 -9.84
C THR A 70 6.52 -15.24 -8.34
N GLY A 71 5.29 -14.91 -7.98
CA GLY A 71 4.88 -14.64 -6.62
C GLY A 71 5.13 -13.20 -6.18
N LEU A 72 4.68 -12.92 -4.94
CA LEU A 72 4.76 -11.61 -4.30
C LEU A 72 5.96 -11.55 -3.34
N VAL A 73 6.61 -10.39 -3.29
CA VAL A 73 7.73 -10.09 -2.39
C VAL A 73 7.30 -8.99 -1.42
N SER A 74 7.72 -9.09 -0.16
CA SER A 74 7.47 -8.06 0.84
C SER A 74 8.25 -6.79 0.49
N MET A 75 7.54 -5.69 0.35
CA MET A 75 8.12 -4.38 0.01
C MET A 75 8.36 -3.52 1.26
N GLY A 76 7.70 -3.83 2.38
CA GLY A 76 7.93 -3.12 3.63
C GLY A 76 6.71 -3.08 4.53
N LEU A 77 6.93 -2.53 5.72
CA LEU A 77 5.90 -2.16 6.69
C LEU A 77 5.87 -0.63 6.76
N TYR A 78 4.69 -0.05 6.58
CA TYR A 78 4.46 1.39 6.57
C TYR A 78 3.48 1.76 7.68
N ILE A 79 3.62 2.98 8.22
CA ILE A 79 2.68 3.59 9.16
C ILE A 79 1.85 4.60 8.38
N VAL A 80 0.52 4.50 8.45
CA VAL A 80 -0.38 5.48 7.81
C VAL A 80 -0.21 6.84 8.47
N ASP A 81 0.11 7.84 7.68
CA ASP A 81 0.19 9.24 8.11
C ASP A 81 -1.17 9.90 7.99
N GLU A 82 -1.69 9.88 6.78
CA GLU A 82 -2.91 10.59 6.39
C GLU A 82 -3.77 9.74 5.47
N VAL A 83 -5.07 9.94 5.59
CA VAL A 83 -6.06 9.46 4.64
C VAL A 83 -6.90 10.65 4.19
N THR A 84 -6.94 10.88 2.89
CA THR A 84 -7.70 11.98 2.29
C THR A 84 -8.78 11.44 1.36
N LEU A 85 -9.96 12.05 1.42
CA LEU A 85 -11.07 11.82 0.49
C LEU A 85 -11.16 13.00 -0.48
N GLU A 86 -11.10 12.71 -1.77
CA GLU A 86 -11.39 13.68 -2.82
C GLU A 86 -12.84 13.46 -3.28
N ASP A 87 -13.64 14.52 -3.42
CA ASP A 87 -15.07 14.38 -3.72
C ASP A 87 -15.37 14.12 -5.22
N HIS A 88 -14.49 14.55 -6.14
CA HIS A 88 -14.75 14.50 -7.58
C HIS A 88 -13.46 14.30 -8.41
N PRO A 89 -13.22 13.12 -9.00
CA PRO A 89 -13.89 11.84 -8.72
C PRO A 89 -13.69 11.41 -7.25
N GLN A 90 -14.61 10.60 -6.72
CA GLN A 90 -14.51 10.06 -5.35
C GLN A 90 -13.32 9.11 -5.21
N VAL A 91 -12.22 9.60 -4.65
CA VAL A 91 -10.96 8.87 -4.50
C VAL A 91 -10.51 8.92 -3.05
N MET A 92 -10.22 7.75 -2.51
CA MET A 92 -9.54 7.61 -1.23
C MET A 92 -8.03 7.50 -1.47
N LYS A 93 -7.27 8.37 -0.83
CA LYS A 93 -5.83 8.39 -0.91
C LYS A 93 -5.22 8.17 0.47
N ILE A 94 -4.46 7.10 0.61
CA ILE A 94 -3.77 6.70 1.84
C ILE A 94 -2.28 6.94 1.63
N LYS A 95 -1.65 7.71 2.51
CA LYS A 95 -0.20 7.88 2.53
C LYS A 95 0.40 7.34 3.82
N GLY A 96 1.61 6.83 3.73
CA GLY A 96 2.38 6.42 4.89
C GLY A 96 3.88 6.46 4.62
N HIS A 97 4.64 6.48 5.71
CA HIS A 97 6.09 6.32 5.71
C HIS A 97 6.48 4.93 6.19
N ALA A 98 7.66 4.45 5.81
CA ALA A 98 8.19 3.20 6.31
C ALA A 98 8.27 3.25 7.84
N ALA A 99 7.71 2.24 8.49
CA ALA A 99 7.97 2.00 9.90
C ALA A 99 9.49 1.83 10.02
N ASP A 100 10.13 2.70 10.80
CA ASP A 100 11.59 2.82 10.91
C ASP A 100 12.22 1.46 11.27
N LEU A 101 12.52 0.66 10.26
CA LEU A 101 13.12 -0.66 10.37
C LEU A 101 14.63 -0.49 10.18
N LYS A 102 15.29 0.19 11.13
CA LYS A 102 16.74 0.06 11.33
C LYS A 102 17.20 -1.36 11.69
N ALA A 103 16.32 -2.36 11.58
CA ALA A 103 16.57 -3.74 11.95
C ALA A 103 15.97 -4.70 10.92
N SER A 104 16.62 -4.91 9.77
CA SER A 104 16.87 -6.24 9.18
C SER A 104 17.26 -6.15 7.71
N PHE A 105 18.48 -5.68 7.45
CA PHE A 105 19.30 -6.25 6.38
C PHE A 105 20.59 -6.76 7.02
N LYS A 106 20.45 -7.87 7.76
CA LYS A 106 21.57 -8.72 8.17
C LYS A 106 21.13 -10.17 7.99
N SER A 107 21.46 -10.73 6.84
CA SER A 107 21.73 -12.16 6.64
C SER A 107 22.45 -12.33 5.31
#